data_AF-A0A1B6GHD0-F1
#
_entry.id   AF-A0A1B6GHD0-F1
#
_cell.length_a   1.000
_cell.length_b   1.000
_cell.length_c   1.000
_cell.angle_alpha   90.00
_cell.angle_beta   90.00
_cell.angle_gamma   90.00
#
_symmetry.space_group_name_H-M   'P 1'
#
loop_
_entity.id
_entity.type
_entity.pdbx_description
1 polymer ?
#
loop_
_entity_poly.entity_id
_entity_poly.type
_entity_poly.pdbx_seq_one_letter_code
_entity_poly.pdbx_strand_id
1 'polypeptide(L)'
;LLDQGHHYPDESKAFHCKVVSLIQQDKFQEALQAINKQPKLAADLFLEKAYCQYRLNQIQEAFKTVNSAPNLSFQLKELKAQILYRLESYEECFDVYRDIIKNTNDDYEEERETNLSA
;
A
#
# COMPACT_ATOMS: atom_id res chain seq x y z
N LEU A 1 15.29 31.76 10.53
CA LEU A 1 15.92 31.04 9.40
C LEU A 1 15.14 29.76 9.22
N LEU A 2 14.28 29.72 8.22
CA LEU A 2 13.42 28.58 7.91
C LEU A 2 14.32 27.47 7.35
N ASP A 3 14.37 26.34 8.06
CA ASP A 3 14.93 25.08 7.57
C ASP A 3 14.02 24.57 6.44
N GLN A 4 14.26 25.10 5.24
CA GLN A 4 13.64 24.63 4.00
C GLN A 4 14.16 23.20 3.79
N GLY A 5 13.32 22.22 4.16
CA GLY A 5 13.62 20.81 4.02
C GLY A 5 14.10 20.51 2.62
N HIS A 6 15.39 20.17 2.50
CA HIS A 6 15.92 19.53 1.32
C HIS A 6 15.22 18.16 1.18
N HIS A 7 14.11 18.15 0.45
CA HIS A 7 13.65 16.96 -0.20
C HIS A 7 14.80 16.53 -1.11
N TYR A 8 15.49 15.44 -0.77
CA TYR A 8 16.42 14.76 -1.68
C TYR A 8 15.64 13.61 -2.32
N PRO A 9 14.92 13.84 -3.45
CA PRO A 9 14.21 12.79 -4.17
C PRO A 9 15.05 11.54 -4.38
N ASP A 10 16.36 11.71 -4.60
CA ASP A 10 17.28 10.61 -4.83
C ASP A 10 17.55 9.78 -3.57
N GLU A 11 17.58 10.41 -2.39
CA GLU A 11 17.73 9.69 -1.12
C GLU A 11 16.46 8.89 -0.81
N SER A 12 15.27 9.49 -0.98
CA SER A 12 14.00 8.78 -0.81
C SER A 12 13.85 7.61 -1.80
N LYS A 13 14.24 7.80 -3.07
CA LYS A 13 14.24 6.73 -4.08
C LYS A 13 15.24 5.61 -3.73
N ALA A 14 16.47 5.96 -3.36
CA ALA A 14 17.46 4.97 -2.94
C ALA A 14 17.01 4.20 -1.71
N PHE A 15 16.37 4.88 -0.76
CA PHE A 15 15.78 4.27 0.42
C PHE A 15 14.64 3.32 0.07
N HIS A 16 13.71 3.74 -0.80
CA HIS A 16 12.65 2.87 -1.33
C HIS A 16 13.25 1.62 -1.99
N CYS A 17 14.22 1.77 -2.90
CA CYS A 17 14.89 0.65 -3.56
C CYS A 17 15.51 -0.33 -2.55
N LYS A 18 16.14 0.18 -1.49
CA LYS A 18 16.69 -0.63 -0.41
C LYS A 18 15.59 -1.42 0.32
N VAL A 19 14.49 -0.78 0.69
CA VAL A 19 13.35 -1.43 1.37
C VAL A 19 12.76 -2.54 0.49
N VAL A 20 12.49 -2.24 -0.79
CA VAL A 20 11.98 -3.23 -1.74
C VAL A 20 12.96 -4.39 -1.90
N SER A 21 14.27 -4.11 -2.00
CA SER A 21 15.29 -5.15 -2.10
C SER A 21 15.33 -6.08 -0.89
N LEU A 22 15.09 -5.56 0.32
CA LEU A 22 14.96 -6.37 1.53
C LEU A 22 13.69 -7.22 1.50
N ILE A 23 12.56 -6.66 1.06
CA ILE A 23 11.28 -7.39 0.91
C ILE A 23 11.42 -8.55 -0.09
N GLN A 24 12.06 -8.32 -1.24
CA GLN A 24 12.30 -9.36 -2.26
C GLN A 24 13.24 -10.48 -1.79
N GLN A 25 14.03 -10.24 -0.74
CA GLN A 25 14.87 -11.25 -0.07
C GLN A 25 14.17 -11.90 1.13
N ASP A 26 12.86 -11.70 1.30
CA ASP A 26 12.07 -12.13 2.47
C ASP A 26 12.57 -11.57 3.82
N LYS A 27 13.38 -10.50 3.82
CA LYS A 27 13.92 -9.85 5.02
C LYS A 27 12.95 -8.83 5.63
N PHE A 28 11.72 -9.25 5.93
CA PHE A 28 10.65 -8.35 6.38
C PHE A 28 10.96 -7.60 7.67
N GLN A 29 11.61 -8.27 8.62
CA GLN A 29 11.97 -7.64 9.89
C GLN A 29 13.00 -6.52 9.68
N GLU A 30 13.99 -6.73 8.81
CA GLU A 30 14.99 -5.72 8.48
C GLU A 30 14.38 -4.55 7.71
N ALA A 31 13.50 -4.84 6.74
CA ALA A 31 12.77 -3.82 6.00
C ALA A 31 11.92 -2.94 6.92
N LEU A 32 11.15 -3.56 7.83
CA LEU A 32 10.33 -2.85 8.80
C LEU A 32 11.17 -2.00 9.77
N GLN A 33 12.30 -2.53 10.23
CA GLN A 33 13.24 -1.77 11.06
C GLN A 33 13.83 -0.57 10.31
N ALA A 34 14.19 -0.73 9.04
CA ALA A 34 14.70 0.36 8.21
C ALA A 34 13.66 1.47 8.07
N ILE A 35 12.41 1.12 7.73
CA ILE A 35 11.26 2.04 7.64
C ILE A 35 11.08 2.82 8.94
N ASN A 36 11.02 2.13 10.08
CA ASN A 36 10.76 2.77 11.37
C ASN A 36 11.90 3.69 11.84
N LYS A 37 13.15 3.42 11.43
CA LYS A 37 14.31 4.24 11.76
C LYS A 37 14.41 5.54 10.94
N GLN A 38 13.75 5.61 9.79
CA GLN A 38 13.84 6.72 8.84
C GLN A 38 12.45 7.27 8.46
N PRO A 39 11.67 7.79 9.42
CA PRO A 39 10.28 8.20 9.17
C PRO A 39 10.14 9.29 8.10
N LYS A 40 11.15 10.17 7.96
CA LYS A 40 11.17 11.22 6.92
C LYS A 40 11.30 10.63 5.50
N LEU A 41 12.12 9.61 5.32
CA LEU A 41 12.31 8.94 4.02
C LEU A 41 11.22 7.92 3.73
N ALA A 42 10.55 7.41 4.77
CA ALA A 42 9.51 6.40 4.68
C ALA A 42 8.09 6.97 4.67
N ALA A 43 7.93 8.29 4.52
CA ALA A 43 6.64 8.97 4.66
C ALA A 43 5.54 8.38 3.75
N ASP A 44 5.91 7.91 2.56
CA ASP A 44 4.98 7.36 1.57
C ASP A 44 5.03 5.82 1.44
N LEU A 45 5.81 5.12 2.29
CA LEU A 45 6.02 3.66 2.21
C LEU A 45 4.95 2.86 2.96
N PHE A 46 3.68 3.26 2.84
CA PHE A 46 2.56 2.61 3.52
C PHE A 46 2.40 1.15 3.08
N LEU A 47 2.54 0.89 1.78
CA LEU A 47 2.40 -0.45 1.20
C LEU A 47 3.48 -1.38 1.73
N GLU A 48 4.75 -0.97 1.66
CA GLU A 48 5.89 -1.75 2.11
C GLU A 48 5.82 -2.01 3.61
N LYS A 49 5.46 -1.00 4.41
CA LYS A 49 5.33 -1.11 5.86
C LYS A 49 4.22 -2.09 6.24
N ALA A 50 3.03 -1.92 5.68
CA ALA A 50 1.89 -2.79 5.93
C ALA A 50 2.18 -4.23 5.46
N TYR A 51 2.83 -4.39 4.31
CA TYR A 51 3.18 -5.70 3.77
C TYR A 51 4.18 -6.42 4.67
N CYS A 52 5.21 -5.71 5.18
CA CYS A 52 6.14 -6.30 6.15
C CYS A 52 5.42 -6.73 7.42
N GLN A 53 4.56 -5.89 7.99
CA GLN A 53 3.76 -6.23 9.17
C GLN A 53 2.88 -7.46 8.92
N TYR A 54 2.21 -7.53 7.76
CA TYR A 54 1.39 -8.67 7.36
C TYR A 54 2.21 -9.96 7.27
N ARG A 55 3.36 -9.94 6.58
CA ARG A 55 4.27 -11.09 6.44
C ARG A 55 4.87 -11.55 7.78
N LEU A 56 5.00 -10.64 8.74
CA LEU A 56 5.44 -10.91 10.11
C LEU A 56 4.29 -11.31 11.06
N ASN A 57 3.09 -11.57 10.54
CA ASN A 57 1.90 -11.92 11.31
C ASN A 57 1.43 -10.83 12.30
N GLN A 58 1.82 -9.57 12.09
CA GLN A 58 1.39 -8.42 12.87
C GLN A 58 0.11 -7.82 12.27
N ILE A 59 -0.95 -8.64 12.18
CA ILE A 59 -2.15 -8.34 11.37
C ILE A 59 -2.84 -7.04 11.82
N GLN A 60 -2.95 -6.80 13.13
CA GLN A 60 -3.54 -5.57 13.66
C GLN A 60 -2.74 -4.31 13.28
N GLU A 61 -1.41 -4.40 13.26
CA GLU A 61 -0.57 -3.25 12.90
C GLU A 61 -0.56 -3.01 11.40
N ALA A 62 -0.61 -4.07 10.60
CA ALA A 62 -0.82 -3.97 9.16
C ALA A 62 -2.14 -3.24 8.86
N PHE A 63 -3.22 -3.60 9.56
CA PHE A 63 -4.53 -2.94 9.41
C PHE A 63 -4.47 -1.44 9.75
N LYS A 64 -3.84 -1.07 10.87
CA LYS A 64 -3.65 0.34 11.24
C LYS A 64 -2.84 1.10 10.19
N THR A 65 -1.74 0.52 9.70
CA THR A 65 -0.89 1.17 8.68
C THR A 65 -1.67 1.41 7.39
N VAL A 66 -2.40 0.40 6.89
CA VAL A 66 -3.21 0.55 5.66
C VAL A 66 -4.28 1.63 5.81
N ASN A 67 -4.96 1.70 6.96
CA ASN A 67 -5.98 2.72 7.20
C ASN A 67 -5.40 4.12 7.50
N SER A 68 -4.10 4.24 7.75
CA SER A 68 -3.42 5.54 7.92
C SER A 68 -2.93 6.16 6.60
N ALA A 69 -2.98 5.41 5.49
CA ALA A 69 -2.56 5.92 4.20
C ALA A 69 -3.56 6.99 3.70
N PRO A 70 -3.08 8.15 3.23
CA PRO A 70 -3.95 9.24 2.79
C PRO A 70 -4.75 8.86 1.53
N ASN A 71 -4.18 8.00 0.68
CA ASN A 71 -4.81 7.47 -0.52
C ASN A 71 -4.56 5.96 -0.58
N LEU A 72 -5.61 5.17 -0.82
CA LEU A 72 -5.47 3.73 -1.03
C LEU A 72 -5.23 3.45 -2.51
N SER A 73 -3.97 3.16 -2.87
CA SER A 73 -3.65 2.60 -4.18
C SER A 73 -4.32 1.23 -4.37
N PHE A 74 -4.42 0.76 -5.60
CA PHE A 74 -4.94 -0.57 -5.92
C PHE A 74 -4.25 -1.67 -5.09
N GLN A 75 -2.91 -1.66 -5.03
CA GLN A 75 -2.14 -2.65 -4.27
C GLN A 75 -2.44 -2.57 -2.76
N LEU A 76 -2.67 -1.36 -2.23
CA LEU A 76 -2.99 -1.18 -0.83
C LEU A 76 -4.43 -1.62 -0.51
N LYS A 77 -5.38 -1.46 -1.44
CA LYS A 77 -6.74 -2.02 -1.33
C LYS A 77 -6.73 -3.55 -1.32
N GLU A 78 -5.97 -4.17 -2.23
CA GLU A 78 -5.76 -5.62 -2.25
C GLU A 78 -5.20 -6.13 -0.92
N LEU A 79 -4.14 -5.48 -0.40
CA LEU A 79 -3.57 -5.83 0.89
C LEU A 79 -4.57 -5.62 2.04
N LYS A 80 -5.40 -4.58 1.99
CA LYS A 80 -6.48 -4.35 2.97
C LYS A 80 -7.45 -5.51 3.01
N ALA A 81 -7.90 -6.01 1.85
CA ALA A 81 -8.82 -7.14 1.76
C ALA A 81 -8.21 -8.42 2.37
N GLN A 82 -6.93 -8.70 2.05
CA GLN A 82 -6.20 -9.84 2.64
C GLN A 82 -6.10 -9.73 4.16
N ILE A 83 -5.83 -8.53 4.69
CA ILE A 83 -5.79 -8.26 6.13
C ILE A 83 -7.17 -8.49 6.77
N LEU A 84 -8.24 -7.95 6.18
CA LEU A 84 -9.61 -8.12 6.68
C LEU A 84 -10.02 -9.59 6.70
N TYR A 85 -9.64 -10.37 5.69
CA TYR A 85 -9.85 -11.82 5.67
C TYR A 85 -9.13 -12.51 6.84
N ARG A 86 -7.87 -12.16 7.11
CA ARG A 86 -7.09 -12.68 8.25
C ARG A 86 -7.65 -12.27 9.62
N LEU A 87 -8.42 -11.19 9.67
CA LEU A 87 -9.14 -10.72 10.85
C LEU A 87 -10.55 -11.31 11.00
N GLU A 88 -10.96 -12.16 10.05
CA GLU A 88 -12.32 -12.73 9.98
C GLU A 88 -13.42 -11.67 9.76
N SER A 89 -13.06 -10.45 9.33
CA SER A 89 -13.97 -9.39 8.91
C SER A 89 -14.45 -9.62 7.47
N TYR A 90 -15.21 -10.69 7.25
CA TYR A 90 -15.54 -11.16 5.90
C TYR A 90 -16.45 -10.21 5.11
N GLU A 91 -17.39 -9.53 5.77
CA GLU A 91 -18.28 -8.56 5.12
C GLU A 91 -17.49 -7.37 4.55
N GLU A 92 -16.63 -6.77 5.38
CA GLU A 92 -15.76 -5.67 4.95
C GLU A 92 -14.77 -6.11 3.86
N CYS A 93 -14.23 -7.33 3.96
CA CYS A 93 -13.36 -7.92 2.94
C CYS A 93 -14.08 -8.03 1.59
N PHE A 94 -15.31 -8.54 1.61
CA PHE A 94 -16.15 -8.66 0.42
C PHE A 94 -16.45 -7.30 -0.21
N ASP A 95 -16.77 -6.30 0.60
CA ASP A 95 -17.02 -4.93 0.12
C ASP A 95 -15.79 -4.32 -0.56
N VAL A 96 -14.59 -4.53 0.00
CA VAL A 96 -13.33 -4.08 -0.62
C VAL A 96 -13.10 -4.78 -1.96
N TYR A 97 -13.24 -6.10 -2.04
CA TYR A 97 -13.07 -6.82 -3.32
C TYR A 97 -14.10 -6.41 -4.37
N ARG A 98 -15.35 -6.16 -3.97
CA ARG A 98 -16.38 -5.64 -4.88
C ARG A 98 -16.00 -4.27 -5.43
N ASP A 99 -15.47 -3.38 -4.59
CA ASP A 99 -14.96 -2.07 -5.03
C ASP A 99 -13.80 -2.22 -6.02
N ILE A 100 -12.84 -3.10 -5.73
CA ILE A 100 -11.70 -3.36 -6.62
C ILE A 100 -12.18 -3.85 -7.99
N ILE A 101 -13.05 -4.85 -8.04
CA ILE A 101 -13.54 -5.44 -9.30
C ILE A 101 -14.29 -4.40 -10.15
N LYS A 102 -15.13 -3.57 -9.53
CA LYS A 102 -15.86 -2.51 -10.24
C LYS A 102 -14.91 -1.50 -10.88
N ASN A 103 -13.95 -0.99 -10.10
CA ASN A 103 -13.04 0.06 -10.56
C ASN A 103 -11.86 -0.44 -11.41
N THR A 104 -11.69 -1.76 -11.59
CA THR A 104 -10.62 -2.33 -12.44
C THR A 104 -11.10 -2.62 -13.87
N ASN A 105 -12.42 -2.71 -14.08
CA ASN A 105 -13.02 -3.04 -15.37
C ASN A 105 -13.43 -1.80 -16.20
N ASP A 106 -13.18 -0.59 -15.71
CA ASP A 106 -13.83 0.63 -16.20
C ASP A 106 -13.06 1.42 -17.28
N ASP A 107 -11.84 1.01 -17.65
CA ASP A 107 -11.08 1.67 -18.73
C ASP A 107 -11.70 1.49 -20.14
N TYR A 108 -12.79 0.73 -20.27
CA TYR A 108 -13.46 0.43 -21.55
C TYR A 108 -14.98 0.68 -21.54
N GLU A 109 -15.54 1.24 -20.47
CA GLU A 109 -16.99 1.51 -20.42
C GLU A 109 -17.36 2.69 -21.34
N GLU A 110 -16.54 3.74 -21.41
CA GLU A 110 -16.74 4.89 -22.32
C GLU A 110 -16.69 4.51 -23.82
N GLU A 111 -15.79 3.60 -24.22
CA GLU A 111 -15.72 3.11 -25.59
C GLU A 111 -16.94 2.23 -25.94
N ARG A 112 -17.53 1.53 -24.96
CA ARG A 112 -18.74 0.71 -25.17
C ARG A 112 -20.00 1.56 -25.23
N GLU A 113 -20.13 2.61 -24.40
CA GLU A 113 -21.25 3.54 -24.48
C GLU A 113 -21.25 4.35 -25.79
N THR A 114 -20.06 4.71 -26.31
CA THR A 114 -19.94 5.38 -27.62
C THR A 114 -20.37 4.45 -28.77
N ASN A 115 -20.06 3.15 -28.68
CA ASN A 115 -20.48 2.16 -29.69
C ASN A 115 -21.96 1.73 -29.57
N LEU A 116 -22.59 1.88 -28.41
CA LEU A 116 -24.02 1.60 -28.21
C LEU A 116 -24.94 2.79 -28.57
N SER A 117 -24.38 3.99 -28.68
CA SER A 117 -25.09 5.23 -29.01
C SER A 117 -24.96 5.66 -30.48
N ALA A 118 -24.24 4.88 -31.29
CA ALA A 118 -24.13 5.01 -32.76
C ALA A 118 -25.08 4.03 -33.47
#